data_AF-A0AAN7WBI6-F1
#
_entry.id   AF-A0AAN7WBI6-F1
#
_cell.length_a   1.000
_cell.length_b   1.000
_cell.length_c   1.000
_cell.angle_alpha   90.00
_cell.angle_beta   90.00
_cell.angle_gamma   90.00
#
_symmetry.space_group_name_H-M   'P 1'
#
loop_
_entity.id
_entity.type
_entity.pdbx_description
1 polymer ?
#
loop_
_entity_poly.entity_id
_entity_poly.type
_entity_poly.pdbx_seq_one_letter_code
_entity_poly.pdbx_strand_id
1 'polypeptide(L)'
;MISRGQAKIAVVSACAAAKRLPPPDWTSLTEKVDSVFSPTTRELPASALPGKWTASRTDADGVDIGATHSIGSPIQVYPLFENGFRAYRGQSVKDNHAESSQLYAEFAKVAEGNQYAWAYGKEAETAESIASVTQKNRMICTPYPLLMNAFNTVNLAAACILTSTEHARKIGIPEDRWIYALGGAGTRDSNDCTLGAA
;
A
#
# COMPACT_ATOMS: atom_id res chain seq x y z
N MET A 1 -25.53 15.23 -10.04
CA MET A 1 -25.37 14.21 -8.97
C MET A 1 -23.89 14.02 -8.73
N ILE A 2 -23.35 14.68 -7.70
CA ILE A 2 -21.92 14.61 -7.38
C ILE A 2 -21.72 13.40 -6.45
N SER A 3 -20.86 12.48 -6.87
CA SER A 3 -20.55 11.27 -6.11
C SER A 3 -19.96 11.64 -4.75
N ARG A 4 -20.44 10.99 -3.70
CA ARG A 4 -20.23 11.38 -2.30
C ARG A 4 -18.78 11.20 -1.79
N GLY A 5 -17.86 10.70 -2.64
CA GLY A 5 -16.41 10.71 -2.41
C GLY A 5 -15.72 12.04 -2.75
N GLN A 6 -16.38 12.91 -3.52
CA GLN A 6 -15.85 14.24 -3.80
C GLN A 6 -16.09 15.22 -2.65
N ALA A 7 -16.90 14.91 -1.62
CA ALA A 7 -17.34 15.93 -0.67
C ALA A 7 -16.22 16.46 0.27
N LYS A 8 -15.23 15.66 0.67
CA LYS A 8 -14.15 16.13 1.58
C LYS A 8 -12.91 16.65 0.85
N ILE A 9 -12.54 16.05 -0.28
CA ILE A 9 -11.60 16.68 -1.22
C ILE A 9 -12.22 17.99 -1.72
N ALA A 10 -13.53 18.06 -1.96
CA ALA A 10 -14.19 19.31 -2.28
C ALA A 10 -14.17 20.32 -1.13
N VAL A 11 -14.13 19.95 0.15
CA VAL A 11 -14.00 20.98 1.21
C VAL A 11 -12.60 21.58 1.20
N VAL A 12 -11.53 20.78 1.15
CA VAL A 12 -10.15 21.30 1.12
C VAL A 12 -9.86 21.98 -0.22
N SER A 13 -10.25 21.38 -1.34
CA SER A 13 -10.09 21.93 -2.69
C SER A 13 -11.03 23.11 -2.98
N ALA A 14 -12.24 23.17 -2.43
CA ALA A 14 -13.09 24.37 -2.53
C ALA A 14 -12.63 25.47 -1.58
N CYS A 15 -12.11 25.15 -0.39
CA CYS A 15 -11.40 26.11 0.44
C CYS A 15 -10.14 26.63 -0.26
N ALA A 16 -9.36 25.78 -0.93
CA ALA A 16 -8.22 26.17 -1.75
C ALA A 16 -8.65 27.07 -2.93
N ALA A 17 -9.68 26.66 -3.70
CA ALA A 17 -10.23 27.44 -4.81
C ALA A 17 -10.83 28.78 -4.35
N ALA A 18 -11.43 28.82 -3.16
CA ALA A 18 -11.95 30.02 -2.52
C ALA A 18 -10.90 30.81 -1.72
N LYS A 19 -9.61 30.40 -1.75
CA LYS A 19 -8.49 30.99 -1.01
C LYS A 19 -8.72 31.15 0.50
N ARG A 20 -9.50 30.23 1.09
CA ARG A 20 -9.86 30.17 2.51
C ARG A 20 -9.28 28.91 3.16
N LEU A 21 -7.96 28.81 3.16
CA LEU A 21 -7.20 27.80 3.90
C LEU A 21 -6.43 28.46 5.06
N PRO A 22 -6.42 27.83 6.25
CA PRO A 22 -7.21 26.65 6.61
C PRO A 22 -8.69 27.05 6.87
N PRO A 23 -9.65 26.11 6.87
CA PRO A 23 -11.02 26.38 7.27
C PRO A 23 -11.10 27.03 8.67
N PRO A 24 -12.17 27.76 9.01
CA PRO A 24 -12.34 28.31 10.36
C PRO A 24 -12.20 27.19 11.41
N ASP A 25 -11.50 27.47 12.49
CA ASP A 25 -11.19 26.56 13.61
C ASP A 25 -10.21 25.40 13.31
N TRP A 26 -9.48 25.44 12.18
CA TRP A 26 -8.40 24.49 11.90
C TRP A 26 -7.04 25.01 12.39
N THR A 27 -6.20 24.10 12.90
CA THR A 27 -4.80 24.38 13.20
C THR A 27 -4.08 24.83 11.92
N SER A 28 -3.28 25.90 12.04
CA SER A 28 -2.40 26.36 10.97
C SER A 28 -1.51 25.20 10.49
N LEU A 29 -1.60 24.87 9.20
CA LEU A 29 -0.78 23.82 8.63
C LEU A 29 0.68 24.26 8.62
N THR A 30 1.58 23.39 9.09
CA THR A 30 3.03 23.62 9.07
C THR A 30 3.57 23.65 7.64
N GLU A 31 2.92 22.94 6.72
CA GLU A 31 3.22 22.92 5.29
C GLU A 31 1.97 23.25 4.46
N LYS A 32 2.16 23.91 3.31
CA LYS A 32 1.04 24.30 2.43
C LYS A 32 0.43 23.07 1.77
N VAL A 33 -0.91 22.99 1.70
CA VAL A 33 -1.65 21.88 1.04
C VAL A 33 -1.17 21.62 -0.38
N ASP A 34 -0.66 22.63 -1.08
CA ASP A 34 -0.11 22.52 -2.43
C ASP A 34 1.13 21.61 -2.53
N SER A 35 1.78 21.26 -1.42
CA SER A 35 2.87 20.26 -1.36
C SER A 35 2.37 18.83 -1.16
N VAL A 36 1.09 18.64 -0.81
CA VAL A 36 0.53 17.34 -0.43
C VAL A 36 -0.39 16.81 -1.54
N PHE A 37 0.17 15.91 -2.35
CA PHE A 37 -0.50 14.86 -3.13
C PHE A 37 -1.61 15.30 -4.13
N SER A 38 -1.25 15.42 -5.42
CA SER A 38 -2.20 15.31 -6.54
C SER A 38 -2.08 13.91 -7.17
N PRO A 39 -3.14 13.09 -7.20
CA PRO A 39 -3.07 11.74 -7.77
C PRO A 39 -3.08 11.67 -9.30
N THR A 40 -3.37 12.77 -10.01
CA THR A 40 -3.68 12.71 -11.46
C THR A 40 -2.94 13.70 -12.35
N THR A 41 -2.15 14.63 -11.80
CA THR A 41 -1.47 15.66 -12.61
C THR A 41 -0.03 15.87 -12.20
N ARG A 42 0.79 14.82 -12.36
CA ARG A 42 2.23 14.99 -12.30
C ARG A 42 2.93 14.39 -13.52
N GLU A 43 3.65 15.23 -14.26
CA GLU A 43 4.99 14.85 -14.68
C GLU A 43 5.88 14.88 -13.44
N LEU A 44 6.57 13.78 -13.15
CA LEU A 44 7.48 13.66 -12.02
C LEU A 44 8.79 14.41 -12.36
N PRO A 45 9.08 15.60 -11.80
CA PRO A 45 10.42 16.14 -11.89
C PRO A 45 11.33 15.24 -11.04
N ALA A 46 12.51 14.94 -11.56
CA ALA A 46 13.48 14.01 -10.97
C ALA A 46 13.81 14.28 -9.49
N SER A 47 13.58 15.50 -9.01
CA SER A 47 13.84 15.96 -7.65
C SER A 47 12.69 15.76 -6.65
N ALA A 48 11.50 15.39 -7.11
CA ALA A 48 10.32 15.33 -6.24
C ALA A 48 9.82 13.91 -5.92
N LEU A 49 10.70 12.94 -6.16
CA LEU A 49 10.81 11.75 -5.37
C LEU A 49 11.98 11.97 -4.40
N PRO A 50 11.80 12.63 -3.24
CA PRO A 50 12.81 12.59 -2.19
C PRO A 50 12.88 11.13 -1.71
N GLY A 51 13.88 10.42 -2.21
CA GLY A 51 13.85 8.96 -2.26
C GLY A 51 13.23 8.49 -3.57
N LYS A 52 14.07 8.41 -4.61
CA LYS A 52 14.02 7.28 -5.53
C LYS A 52 13.64 6.06 -4.68
N TRP A 53 12.61 5.29 -5.05
CA TRP A 53 12.43 3.93 -4.54
C TRP A 53 13.57 3.06 -5.12
N THR A 54 14.80 3.48 -4.92
CA THR A 54 15.96 2.64 -5.07
C THR A 54 16.00 1.84 -3.79
N ALA A 55 15.24 0.75 -3.78
CA ALA A 55 15.57 -0.44 -3.00
C ALA A 55 16.88 -1.06 -3.55
N SER A 56 17.86 -0.20 -3.80
CA SER A 56 19.01 -0.45 -4.62
C SER A 56 20.16 0.33 -4.03
N ARG A 57 21.07 -0.45 -3.48
CA ARG A 57 22.39 -0.01 -3.06
C ARG A 57 23.09 0.65 -4.24
N THR A 58 23.81 1.74 -3.96
CA THR A 58 24.85 2.20 -4.86
C THR A 58 26.14 1.42 -4.58
N ASP A 59 26.83 0.97 -5.61
CA ASP A 59 28.18 0.41 -5.44
C ASP A 59 29.18 1.48 -4.95
N ALA A 60 30.45 1.10 -4.81
CA ALA A 60 31.50 2.01 -4.35
C ALA A 60 31.67 3.25 -5.26
N ASP A 61 31.22 3.17 -6.52
CA ASP A 61 31.30 4.22 -7.52
C ASP A 61 29.99 5.04 -7.62
N GLY A 62 29.00 4.76 -6.76
CA GLY A 62 27.73 5.47 -6.74
C GLY A 62 26.68 4.93 -7.72
N VAL A 63 26.90 3.76 -8.33
CA VAL A 63 26.00 3.18 -9.35
C VAL A 63 24.88 2.37 -8.69
N ASP A 64 23.65 2.71 -9.05
CA ASP A 64 22.39 2.06 -8.64
C ASP A 64 22.32 0.59 -9.13
N ILE A 65 22.62 -0.36 -8.24
CA ILE A 65 22.76 -1.79 -8.56
C ILE A 65 21.45 -2.41 -9.08
N GLY A 66 20.34 -2.13 -8.42
CA GLY A 66 18.98 -2.49 -8.84
C GLY A 66 18.65 -1.95 -10.21
N ALA A 67 18.94 -0.68 -10.53
CA ALA A 67 18.75 -0.15 -11.87
C ALA A 67 19.61 -0.88 -12.91
N THR A 68 20.87 -1.17 -12.60
CA THR A 68 21.77 -1.99 -13.45
C THR A 68 21.17 -3.36 -13.76
N HIS A 69 20.51 -3.98 -12.78
CA HIS A 69 19.86 -5.29 -12.94
C HIS A 69 18.37 -5.22 -13.30
N SER A 70 17.84 -4.03 -13.61
CA SER A 70 16.41 -3.82 -13.90
C SER A 70 15.47 -4.29 -12.78
N ILE A 71 15.91 -4.21 -11.53
CA ILE A 71 15.14 -4.53 -10.32
C ILE A 71 14.71 -3.22 -9.66
N GLY A 72 13.40 -3.03 -9.53
CA GLY A 72 12.84 -1.88 -8.81
C GLY A 72 11.33 -1.91 -8.63
N SER A 73 10.62 -2.72 -9.41
CA SER A 73 9.18 -2.89 -9.25
C SER A 73 8.87 -3.92 -8.14
N PRO A 74 7.74 -3.78 -7.41
CA PRO A 74 7.29 -4.76 -6.43
C PRO A 74 7.27 -6.22 -6.93
N ILE A 75 6.87 -6.41 -8.21
CA ILE A 75 6.84 -7.70 -8.90
C ILE A 75 8.22 -8.37 -9.05
N GLN A 76 9.30 -7.62 -8.83
CA GLN A 76 10.70 -8.09 -8.89
C GLN A 76 11.30 -8.20 -7.49
N VAL A 77 11.02 -7.23 -6.61
CA VAL A 77 11.64 -7.12 -5.28
C VAL A 77 11.06 -8.13 -4.28
N TYR A 78 9.73 -8.22 -4.16
CA TYR A 78 9.11 -9.13 -3.18
C TYR A 78 9.43 -10.61 -3.42
N PRO A 79 9.48 -11.12 -4.67
CA PRO A 79 9.93 -12.48 -4.92
C PRO A 79 11.36 -12.76 -4.44
N LEU A 80 12.25 -11.76 -4.44
CA LEU A 80 13.61 -11.93 -3.90
C LEU A 80 13.57 -12.10 -2.38
N PHE A 81 12.75 -11.32 -1.67
CA PHE A 81 12.55 -11.48 -0.23
C PHE A 81 11.94 -12.83 0.13
N GLU A 82 10.92 -13.28 -0.60
CA GLU A 82 10.31 -14.60 -0.41
C GLU A 82 11.33 -15.72 -0.61
N ASN A 83 12.09 -15.71 -1.70
CA ASN A 83 13.09 -16.74 -1.97
C ASN A 83 14.25 -16.69 -0.97
N GLY A 84 14.66 -15.50 -0.52
CA GLY A 84 15.66 -15.31 0.52
C GLY A 84 15.18 -15.84 1.88
N PHE A 85 13.95 -15.52 2.27
CA PHE A 85 13.33 -16.01 3.49
C PHE A 85 13.12 -17.53 3.47
N ARG A 86 12.68 -18.07 2.34
CA ARG A 86 12.61 -19.52 2.10
C ARG A 86 13.96 -20.19 2.31
N ALA A 87 15.02 -19.67 1.68
CA ALA A 87 16.37 -20.21 1.79
C ALA A 87 16.88 -20.14 3.24
N TYR A 88 16.64 -19.02 3.93
CA TYR A 88 16.96 -18.85 5.35
C TYR A 88 16.25 -19.87 6.24
N ARG A 89 14.98 -20.19 5.96
CA ARG A 89 14.21 -21.23 6.68
C ARG A 89 14.55 -22.66 6.26
N GLY A 90 15.37 -22.86 5.23
CA GLY A 90 15.65 -24.18 4.66
C GLY A 90 14.41 -24.86 4.05
N GLN A 91 13.41 -24.08 3.64
CA GLN A 91 12.14 -24.58 3.13
C GLN A 91 12.24 -24.98 1.65
N SER A 92 11.57 -26.07 1.25
CA SER A 92 11.52 -26.46 -0.16
C SER A 92 10.67 -25.47 -0.98
N VAL A 93 10.91 -25.40 -2.29
CA VAL A 93 10.10 -24.55 -3.19
C VAL A 93 8.62 -24.95 -3.13
N LYS A 94 8.34 -26.26 -3.06
CA LYS A 94 6.99 -26.81 -3.01
C LYS A 94 6.28 -26.40 -1.72
N ASP A 95 6.96 -26.50 -0.58
CA ASP A 95 6.37 -26.18 0.72
C ASP A 95 6.14 -24.68 0.86
N ASN A 96 7.07 -23.85 0.36
CA ASN A 96 6.86 -22.40 0.32
C ASN A 96 5.64 -22.05 -0.53
N HIS A 97 5.54 -22.62 -1.73
CA HIS A 97 4.40 -22.37 -2.61
C HIS A 97 3.07 -22.79 -2.00
N ALA A 98 3.05 -23.93 -1.28
CA ALA A 98 1.86 -24.39 -0.56
C ALA A 98 1.48 -23.45 0.59
N GLU A 99 2.47 -22.99 1.38
CA GLU A 99 2.26 -22.03 2.47
C GLU A 99 1.71 -20.69 1.94
N SER A 100 2.32 -20.12 0.89
CA SER A 100 1.84 -18.87 0.28
C SER A 100 0.43 -19.04 -0.30
N SER A 101 0.13 -20.17 -0.95
CA SER A 101 -1.20 -20.44 -1.52
C SER A 101 -2.28 -20.52 -0.43
N GLN A 102 -1.96 -21.16 0.69
CA GLN A 102 -2.87 -21.26 1.83
C GLN A 102 -3.16 -19.87 2.44
N LEU A 103 -2.12 -19.06 2.65
CA LEU A 103 -2.26 -17.70 3.17
C LEU A 103 -3.16 -16.84 2.26
N TYR A 104 -2.98 -16.92 0.94
CA TYR A 104 -3.78 -16.15 0.00
C TYR A 104 -5.23 -16.63 -0.07
N ALA A 105 -5.49 -17.93 0.09
CA ALA A 105 -6.85 -18.45 0.18
C ALA A 105 -7.59 -17.91 1.42
N GLU A 106 -6.89 -17.79 2.55
CA GLU A 106 -7.44 -17.18 3.76
C GLU A 106 -7.77 -15.69 3.55
N PHE A 107 -6.91 -14.94 2.86
CA PHE A 107 -7.23 -13.56 2.47
C PHE A 107 -8.40 -13.47 1.50
N ALA A 108 -8.49 -14.38 0.52
CA ALA A 108 -9.62 -14.45 -0.40
C ALA A 108 -10.93 -14.71 0.36
N LYS A 109 -10.91 -15.56 1.40
CA LYS A 109 -12.07 -15.83 2.23
C LYS A 109 -12.57 -14.62 3.01
N VAL A 110 -11.64 -13.82 3.54
CA VAL A 110 -12.00 -12.55 4.19
C VAL A 110 -12.57 -11.55 3.17
N ALA A 111 -11.97 -11.50 1.98
CA ALA A 111 -12.39 -10.59 0.92
C ALA A 111 -13.80 -10.91 0.35
N GLU A 112 -14.19 -12.19 0.28
CA GLU A 112 -15.51 -12.63 -0.17
C GLU A 112 -16.66 -11.92 0.58
N GLY A 113 -16.51 -11.76 1.91
CA GLY A 113 -17.50 -11.08 2.76
C GLY A 113 -17.41 -9.55 2.80
N ASN A 114 -16.40 -8.96 2.14
CA ASN A 114 -16.16 -7.52 2.21
C ASN A 114 -16.76 -6.81 0.99
N GLN A 115 -17.82 -6.01 1.20
CA GLN A 115 -18.48 -5.21 0.17
C GLN A 115 -17.58 -4.23 -0.60
N TYR A 116 -16.42 -3.88 -0.04
CA TYR A 116 -15.45 -2.99 -0.67
C TYR A 116 -14.34 -3.73 -1.41
N ALA A 117 -14.28 -5.06 -1.30
CA ALA A 117 -13.29 -5.86 -2.00
C ALA A 117 -13.59 -5.92 -3.50
N TRP A 118 -12.54 -5.97 -4.31
CA TRP A 118 -12.66 -6.09 -5.77
C TRP A 118 -13.39 -7.37 -6.21
N ALA A 119 -13.29 -8.44 -5.42
CA ALA A 119 -13.94 -9.72 -5.67
C ALA A 119 -15.28 -9.89 -4.93
N TYR A 120 -15.86 -8.81 -4.39
CA TYR A 120 -17.12 -8.90 -3.64
C TYR A 120 -18.21 -9.64 -4.42
N GLY A 121 -18.87 -10.59 -3.75
CA GLY A 121 -19.93 -11.42 -4.34
C GLY A 121 -19.44 -12.56 -5.25
N LYS A 122 -18.12 -12.77 -5.37
CA LYS A 122 -17.54 -13.98 -5.98
C LYS A 122 -17.11 -14.94 -4.87
N GLU A 123 -17.19 -16.23 -5.16
CA GLU A 123 -16.66 -17.26 -4.29
C GLU A 123 -15.13 -17.08 -4.12
N ALA A 124 -14.65 -17.29 -2.90
CA ALA A 124 -13.23 -17.22 -2.59
C ALA A 124 -12.44 -18.29 -3.38
N GLU A 125 -11.32 -17.89 -3.98
CA GLU A 125 -10.39 -18.84 -4.61
C GLU A 125 -9.78 -19.78 -3.55
N THR A 126 -9.70 -21.07 -3.88
CA THR A 126 -9.11 -22.08 -2.97
C THR A 126 -7.58 -22.08 -3.06
N ALA A 127 -6.91 -22.63 -2.04
CA ALA A 127 -5.46 -22.78 -2.05
C ALA A 127 -4.97 -23.58 -3.26
N GLU A 128 -5.70 -24.62 -3.67
CA GLU A 128 -5.39 -25.43 -4.84
C GLU A 128 -5.53 -24.64 -6.15
N SER A 129 -6.58 -23.82 -6.28
CA SER A 129 -6.79 -22.95 -7.45
C SER A 129 -5.67 -21.91 -7.56
N ILE A 130 -5.33 -21.27 -6.44
CA ILE A 130 -4.27 -20.26 -6.35
C ILE A 130 -2.89 -20.87 -6.65
N ALA A 131 -2.62 -22.08 -6.15
CA ALA A 131 -1.37 -22.80 -6.37
C ALA A 131 -1.21 -23.27 -7.82
N SER A 132 -2.32 -23.58 -8.50
CA SER A 132 -2.30 -24.21 -9.81
C SER A 132 -1.95 -23.23 -10.91
N VAL A 133 -0.82 -23.48 -11.60
CA VAL A 133 -0.43 -22.71 -12.78
C VAL A 133 -1.29 -23.14 -13.97
N THR A 134 -2.08 -22.21 -14.48
CA THR A 134 -2.96 -22.44 -15.65
C THR A 134 -2.82 -21.30 -16.65
N GLN A 135 -3.48 -21.39 -17.80
CA GLN A 135 -3.52 -20.28 -18.75
C GLN A 135 -4.15 -19.01 -18.13
N LYS A 136 -5.12 -19.17 -17.22
CA LYS A 136 -5.79 -18.08 -16.50
C LYS A 136 -5.00 -17.63 -15.27
N ASN A 137 -4.24 -18.53 -14.65
CA ASN A 137 -3.37 -18.27 -13.50
C ASN A 137 -1.89 -18.53 -13.87
N ARG A 138 -1.39 -17.80 -14.87
CA ARG A 138 -0.03 -18.00 -15.39
C ARG A 138 1.02 -17.56 -14.37
N MET A 139 2.25 -18.08 -14.50
CA MET A 139 3.40 -17.54 -13.77
C MET A 139 3.70 -16.10 -14.18
N ILE A 140 3.91 -15.24 -13.18
CA ILE A 140 4.26 -13.83 -13.37
C ILE A 140 5.73 -13.61 -13.05
N CYS A 141 6.15 -14.01 -11.85
CA CYS A 141 7.54 -14.03 -11.41
C CYS A 141 7.67 -15.13 -10.38
N THR A 142 8.70 -15.97 -10.45
CA THR A 142 8.89 -17.04 -9.46
C THR A 142 9.09 -16.44 -8.06
N PRO A 143 8.25 -16.77 -7.06
CA PRO A 143 7.38 -17.96 -6.99
C PRO A 143 5.88 -17.73 -7.23
N TYR A 144 5.47 -16.52 -7.60
CA TYR A 144 4.07 -16.10 -7.66
C TYR A 144 3.40 -16.30 -9.05
N PRO A 145 2.34 -17.13 -9.14
CA PRO A 145 1.38 -17.08 -10.23
C PRO A 145 0.47 -15.85 -10.09
N LEU A 146 -0.33 -15.57 -11.12
CA LEU A 146 -1.15 -14.35 -11.21
C LEU A 146 -2.03 -14.10 -9.98
N LEU A 147 -2.69 -15.12 -9.45
CA LEU A 147 -3.58 -14.99 -8.28
C LEU A 147 -2.86 -14.64 -6.98
N MET A 148 -1.53 -14.79 -6.93
CA MET A 148 -0.69 -14.32 -5.81
C MET A 148 -0.18 -12.88 -5.99
N ASN A 149 -0.59 -12.19 -7.06
CA ASN A 149 -0.17 -10.82 -7.34
C ASN A 149 -1.31 -9.82 -7.12
N ALA A 150 -0.95 -8.57 -6.84
CA ALA A 150 -1.92 -7.51 -6.62
C ALA A 150 -2.60 -7.07 -7.92
N PHE A 151 -3.93 -6.92 -7.88
CA PHE A 151 -4.72 -6.27 -8.92
C PHE A 151 -4.90 -4.79 -8.59
N ASN A 152 -4.02 -3.95 -9.14
CA ASN A 152 -3.94 -2.52 -8.80
C ASN A 152 -5.03 -1.63 -9.42
N THR A 153 -5.87 -2.17 -10.31
CA THR A 153 -6.88 -1.38 -11.02
C THR A 153 -8.18 -1.34 -10.23
N VAL A 154 -8.23 -0.49 -9.20
CA VAL A 154 -9.41 -0.27 -8.35
C VAL A 154 -9.76 1.22 -8.24
N ASN A 155 -11.04 1.53 -8.01
CA ASN A 155 -11.51 2.88 -7.72
C ASN A 155 -12.14 2.93 -6.32
N LEU A 156 -11.31 3.13 -5.30
CA LEU A 156 -11.68 3.12 -3.89
C LEU A 156 -11.03 4.30 -3.14
N ALA A 157 -11.72 4.84 -2.13
CA ALA A 157 -11.19 5.86 -1.24
C ALA A 157 -11.62 5.61 0.21
N ALA A 158 -10.80 6.05 1.17
CA ALA A 158 -11.09 5.98 2.60
C ALA A 158 -10.70 7.31 3.27
N ALA A 159 -11.34 7.62 4.41
CA ALA A 159 -11.02 8.80 5.21
C ALA A 159 -11.23 8.52 6.70
N CYS A 160 -10.27 8.93 7.51
CA CYS A 160 -10.36 8.92 8.97
C CYS A 160 -10.43 10.36 9.48
N ILE A 161 -11.25 10.62 10.50
CA ILE A 161 -11.32 11.93 11.17
C ILE A 161 -10.66 11.78 12.52
N LEU A 162 -9.64 12.58 12.78
CA LEU A 162 -8.98 12.67 14.07
C LEU A 162 -9.35 14.01 14.69
N THR A 163 -9.68 13.99 15.97
CA THR A 163 -10.03 15.19 16.74
C THR A 163 -9.76 14.96 18.22
N SER A 164 -9.70 16.04 19.00
CA SER A 164 -9.61 15.94 20.46
C SER A 164 -10.97 15.57 21.06
N THR A 165 -10.97 14.97 22.25
CA THR A 165 -12.21 14.67 22.98
C THR A 165 -13.00 15.93 23.29
N GLU A 166 -12.33 17.03 23.63
CA GLU A 166 -12.98 18.33 23.88
C GLU A 166 -13.74 18.81 22.64
N HIS A 167 -13.09 18.79 21.48
CA HIS A 167 -13.72 19.23 20.24
C HIS A 167 -14.87 18.29 19.85
N ALA A 168 -14.69 16.97 19.97
CA ALA A 168 -15.74 15.97 19.73
C ALA A 168 -16.99 16.23 20.59
N ARG A 169 -16.82 16.58 21.88
CA ARG A 169 -17.96 16.97 22.75
C ARG A 169 -18.62 18.25 22.27
N LYS A 170 -17.83 19.28 21.92
CA LYS A 170 -18.35 20.57 21.45
C LYS A 170 -19.24 20.43 20.20
N ILE A 171 -18.87 19.54 19.27
CA ILE A 171 -19.66 19.28 18.06
C ILE A 171 -20.66 18.12 18.21
N GLY A 172 -20.81 17.57 19.43
CA GLY A 172 -21.83 16.58 19.76
C GLY A 172 -21.62 15.18 19.18
N ILE A 173 -20.37 14.73 18.97
CA ILE A 173 -20.10 13.35 18.56
C ILE A 173 -20.31 12.42 19.77
N PRO A 174 -21.19 11.41 19.68
CA PRO A 174 -21.41 10.43 20.75
C PRO A 174 -20.13 9.69 21.19
N GLU A 175 -19.89 9.59 22.50
CA GLU A 175 -18.67 8.98 23.06
C GLU A 175 -18.54 7.48 22.72
N ASP A 176 -19.66 6.78 22.48
CA ASP A 176 -19.71 5.38 22.05
C ASP A 176 -19.11 5.13 20.65
N ARG A 177 -18.86 6.19 19.88
CA ARG A 177 -18.21 6.13 18.55
C ARG A 177 -16.73 6.48 18.59
N TRP A 178 -16.20 6.88 19.74
CA TRP A 178 -14.82 7.33 19.82
C TRP A 178 -13.88 6.12 19.91
N ILE A 179 -12.84 6.16 19.09
CA ILE A 179 -11.78 5.15 19.10
C ILE A 179 -10.48 5.88 19.45
N TYR A 180 -9.87 5.47 20.57
CA TYR A 180 -8.60 6.03 21.02
C TYR A 180 -7.44 5.23 20.44
N ALA A 181 -6.56 5.89 19.68
CA ALA A 181 -5.30 5.29 19.25
C ALA A 181 -4.35 5.21 20.46
N LEU A 182 -4.27 4.02 21.07
CA LEU A 182 -3.53 3.81 22.33
C LEU A 182 -2.01 3.77 22.16
N GLY A 183 -1.52 3.55 20.95
CA GLY A 183 -0.10 3.49 20.66
C GLY A 183 0.18 3.45 19.17
N GLY A 184 1.39 3.86 18.81
CA GLY A 184 1.92 3.80 17.45
C GLY A 184 3.44 3.63 17.51
N ALA A 185 3.97 2.81 16.61
CA ALA A 185 5.41 2.64 16.41
C ALA A 185 5.73 2.80 14.93
N GLY A 186 6.91 3.34 14.62
CA GLY A 186 7.41 3.48 13.27
C GLY A 186 8.81 2.91 13.17
N THR A 187 9.04 2.04 12.20
CA THR A 187 10.36 1.48 11.87
C THR A 187 10.65 1.76 10.40
N ARG A 188 11.93 1.67 10.02
CA ARG A 188 12.38 1.77 8.63
C ARG A 188 13.55 0.83 8.44
N ASP A 189 13.45 -0.04 7.42
CA ASP A 189 14.56 -0.89 7.02
C ASP A 189 15.71 -0.07 6.43
N SER A 190 16.90 -0.67 6.35
CA SER A 190 18.03 -0.04 5.68
C SER A 190 17.72 0.18 4.20
N ASN A 191 18.27 1.26 3.65
CA ASN A 191 18.28 1.47 2.19
C ASN A 191 19.18 0.44 1.48
N ASP A 192 19.95 -0.34 2.23
CA ASP A 192 20.73 -1.47 1.75
C ASP A 192 19.96 -2.77 2.02
N CYS A 193 19.46 -3.41 0.96
CA CYS A 193 18.70 -4.66 1.03
C CYS A 193 19.56 -5.90 0.73
N THR A 194 20.90 -5.77 0.72
CA THR A 194 21.79 -6.91 0.48
C THR A 194 22.02 -7.69 1.76
N LEU A 195 21.75 -9.01 1.71
CA LEU A 195 22.20 -9.97 2.74
C LEU A 195 23.72 -9.90 2.78
N GLY A 196 24.29 -9.33 3.84
CA GLY A 196 25.72 -9.39 4.07
C GLY A 196 26.15 -10.85 4.10
N ALA A 197 27.00 -11.25 3.15
CA ALA A 197 27.73 -12.49 3.26
C ALA A 197 28.57 -12.42 4.54
N ALA A 198 28.21 -13.24 5.52
CA ALA A 198 29.09 -13.61 6.61
C ALA A 198 30.03 -14.72 6.13
#